data_AF-C4V4Y2-F1
#
_entry.id   AF-C4V4Y2-F1
#
_cell.length_a   1.000
_cell.length_b   1.000
_cell.length_c   1.000
_cell.angle_alpha   90.00
_cell.angle_beta   90.00
_cell.angle_gamma   90.00
#
_symmetry.space_group_name_H-M   'P 1'
#
loop_
_entity.id
_entity.type
_entity.pdbx_description
1 polymer ?
#
loop_
_entity_poly.entity_id
_entity_poly.type
_entity_poly.pdbx_seq_one_letter_code
_entity_poly.pdbx_strand_id
1 'polypeptide(L)'
;MPDNVYEEARSLWEKYRMLTHELMKFIDEEEVDTFLALVDQRGQVVEMLQALPSDPYRGSTDFAALDAELRPLEMQIQYKARAWLNRSRRRNAAVHSYDMGDVSPVGGNLNRRH
;
A
#
# COMPACT_ATOMS: atom_id res chain seq x y z
N MET A 1 -15.81 -19.65 -26.91
CA MET A 1 -16.40 -18.30 -26.82
C MET A 1 -15.33 -17.37 -26.23
N PRO A 2 -14.44 -16.81 -27.07
CA PRO A 2 -13.35 -15.91 -26.62
C PRO A 2 -13.86 -14.64 -25.92
N ASP A 3 -15.10 -14.23 -26.18
CA ASP A 3 -15.74 -13.06 -25.57
C ASP A 3 -15.94 -13.20 -24.05
N ASN A 4 -16.07 -14.43 -23.54
CA ASN A 4 -16.27 -14.66 -22.10
C ASN A 4 -14.99 -14.32 -21.30
N VAL A 5 -13.83 -14.80 -21.76
CA VAL A 5 -12.54 -14.53 -21.10
C VAL A 5 -12.18 -13.03 -21.19
N TYR A 6 -12.54 -12.37 -22.30
CA TYR A 6 -12.36 -10.92 -22.44
C TYR A 6 -13.19 -10.13 -21.43
N GLU A 7 -14.48 -10.41 -21.32
CA GLU A 7 -15.37 -9.71 -20.37
C GLU A 7 -15.01 -10.02 -18.91
N GLU A 8 -14.57 -11.24 -18.61
CA GLU A 8 -14.07 -11.61 -17.28
C GLU A 8 -12.80 -10.82 -16.92
N ALA A 9 -11.81 -10.78 -17.82
CA ALA A 9 -10.60 -9.98 -17.63
C ALA A 9 -10.93 -8.49 -17.47
N ARG A 10 -11.80 -7.94 -18.32
CA ARG A 10 -12.27 -6.56 -18.23
C ARG A 10 -12.90 -6.26 -16.88
N SER A 11 -13.81 -7.11 -16.40
CA SER A 11 -14.49 -6.92 -15.11
C SER A 11 -13.50 -6.90 -13.95
N LEU A 12 -12.50 -7.78 -13.98
CA LEU A 12 -11.44 -7.80 -12.96
C LEU A 12 -10.59 -6.52 -13.00
N TRP A 13 -10.24 -6.03 -14.19
CA TRP A 13 -9.52 -4.77 -14.35
C TRP A 13 -10.34 -3.55 -13.91
N GLU A 14 -11.67 -3.54 -14.14
CA GLU A 14 -12.56 -2.50 -13.62
C GLU A 14 -12.64 -2.52 -12.08
N LYS A 15 -12.67 -3.71 -11.46
CA LYS A 15 -12.57 -3.84 -9.99
C LYS A 15 -11.23 -3.36 -9.48
N TYR A 16 -10.13 -3.73 -10.14
CA TYR A 16 -8.79 -3.27 -9.79
C TYR A 16 -8.70 -1.74 -9.86
N ARG A 17 -9.31 -1.14 -10.88
CA ARG A 17 -9.40 0.31 -11.04
C ARG A 17 -10.14 0.96 -9.88
N MET A 18 -11.33 0.45 -9.55
CA MET A 18 -12.14 0.95 -8.43
C MET A 18 -11.34 0.91 -7.12
N LEU A 19 -10.74 -0.24 -6.80
CA LEU A 19 -9.94 -0.41 -5.58
C LEU A 19 -8.72 0.52 -5.55
N THR A 20 -8.09 0.78 -6.71
CA THR A 20 -6.96 1.73 -6.81
C THR A 20 -7.42 3.16 -6.47
N HIS A 21 -8.61 3.57 -6.93
CA HIS A 21 -9.18 4.87 -6.55
C HIS A 21 -9.58 4.94 -5.08
N GLU A 22 -10.20 3.89 -4.54
CA GLU A 22 -10.54 3.84 -3.12
C GLU A 22 -9.28 3.92 -2.25
N LEU A 23 -8.22 3.16 -2.57
CA LEU A 23 -6.94 3.26 -1.89
C LEU A 23 -6.39 4.68 -1.83
N MET A 24 -6.57 5.47 -2.90
CA MET A 24 -6.12 6.85 -2.95
C MET A 24 -6.88 7.77 -1.97
N LYS A 25 -8.11 7.44 -1.60
CA LYS A 25 -8.87 8.22 -0.60
C LYS A 25 -8.30 7.98 0.79
N PHE A 26 -8.05 6.71 1.13
CA PHE A 26 -7.62 6.33 2.48
C PHE A 26 -6.11 6.49 2.72
N ILE A 27 -5.30 6.73 1.69
CA ILE A 27 -3.85 6.76 1.83
C ILE A 27 -3.30 7.96 2.63
N ASP A 28 -4.06 9.05 2.69
CA ASP A 28 -3.74 10.23 3.49
C ASP A 28 -4.47 10.24 4.84
N GLU A 29 -5.43 9.34 5.03
CA GLU A 29 -6.21 9.21 6.25
C GLU A 29 -5.43 8.37 7.29
N GLU A 30 -5.68 8.60 8.59
CA GLU A 30 -5.10 7.75 9.66
C GLU A 30 -5.83 6.39 9.80
N GLU A 31 -6.66 6.01 8.82
CA GLU A 31 -7.42 4.75 8.77
C GLU A 31 -6.61 3.59 8.18
N VAL A 32 -5.62 3.13 8.95
CA VAL A 32 -4.67 2.09 8.52
C VAL A 32 -5.36 0.76 8.24
N ASP A 33 -6.29 0.32 9.09
CA ASP A 33 -6.96 -0.96 8.93
C ASP A 33 -7.81 -1.02 7.65
N THR A 34 -8.51 0.08 7.34
CA THR A 34 -9.28 0.23 6.10
C THR A 34 -8.36 0.18 4.88
N PHE A 35 -7.22 0.90 4.92
CA PHE A 35 -6.25 0.88 3.84
C PHE A 35 -5.67 -0.53 3.61
N LEU A 36 -5.28 -1.24 4.66
CA LEU A 36 -4.75 -2.60 4.55
C LEU A 36 -5.80 -3.57 4.00
N ALA A 37 -7.05 -3.48 4.45
CA ALA A 37 -8.14 -4.29 3.92
C ALA A 37 -8.38 -4.05 2.42
N LEU A 38 -8.24 -2.81 1.94
CA LEU A 38 -8.35 -2.48 0.51
C LEU A 38 -7.14 -3.00 -0.29
N VAL A 39 -5.94 -2.98 0.28
CA VAL A 39 -4.75 -3.58 -0.35
C VAL A 39 -4.94 -5.08 -0.52
N ASP A 40 -5.45 -5.77 0.51
CA ASP A 40 -5.71 -7.21 0.45
C ASP A 40 -6.78 -7.55 -0.60
N GLN A 41 -7.88 -6.79 -0.66
CA GLN A 41 -8.91 -6.94 -1.69
C GLN A 41 -8.33 -6.75 -3.11
N ARG A 42 -7.47 -5.75 -3.29
CA ARG A 42 -6.80 -5.50 -4.58
C ARG A 42 -5.83 -6.64 -4.94
N GLY A 43 -5.16 -7.21 -3.94
CA GLY A 43 -4.32 -8.40 -4.09
C GLY A 43 -5.11 -9.60 -4.61
N GLN A 44 -6.29 -9.87 -4.05
CA GLN A 44 -7.16 -10.96 -4.52
C GLN A 44 -7.58 -10.77 -5.99
N VAL A 45 -7.87 -9.54 -6.42
CA VAL A 45 -8.17 -9.27 -7.84
C VAL A 45 -6.97 -9.58 -8.74
N VAL A 46 -5.75 -9.28 -8.30
CA VAL A 46 -4.52 -9.64 -9.04
C VAL A 46 -4.35 -11.15 -9.13
N GLU A 47 -4.60 -11.88 -8.05
CA GLU A 47 -4.56 -13.35 -8.05
C GLU A 47 -5.59 -13.94 -9.04
N MET A 48 -6.81 -13.38 -9.07
CA MET A 48 -7.84 -13.76 -10.04
C MET A 48 -7.41 -13.47 -11.47
N LEU A 49 -6.81 -12.31 -11.75
CA LEU A 49 -6.26 -11.97 -13.07
C LEU A 49 -5.15 -12.93 -13.50
N GLN A 50 -4.27 -13.33 -12.57
CA GLN A 50 -3.21 -14.29 -12.83
C GLN A 50 -3.71 -15.72 -13.04
N ALA A 51 -4.86 -16.06 -12.46
CA ALA A 51 -5.51 -17.36 -12.63
C ALA A 51 -6.24 -17.50 -13.98
N LEU A 52 -6.46 -16.40 -14.71
CA LEU A 52 -7.05 -16.45 -16.04
C LEU A 52 -6.12 -17.19 -17.01
N PRO A 53 -6.66 -18.04 -17.92
CA PRO A 53 -5.86 -18.75 -18.91
C PRO A 53 -5.19 -17.79 -19.92
N SER A 54 -5.80 -16.63 -20.15
CA SER A 54 -5.25 -15.52 -20.94
C SER A 54 -5.91 -14.21 -20.56
N ASP A 55 -5.22 -13.09 -20.78
CA ASP A 55 -5.75 -11.74 -20.61
C ASP A 55 -5.78 -11.01 -21.97
N PRO A 56 -6.79 -11.29 -22.82
CA PRO A 56 -6.93 -10.62 -24.10
C PRO A 56 -7.32 -9.14 -23.94
N TYR A 57 -7.91 -8.76 -22.80
CA TYR A 57 -8.27 -7.37 -22.49
C TYR A 57 -7.02 -6.48 -22.43
N ARG A 58 -5.91 -6.98 -21.89
CA ARG A 58 -4.63 -6.25 -21.80
C ARG A 58 -4.05 -5.80 -23.14
N GLY A 59 -4.41 -6.46 -24.24
CA GLY A 59 -4.01 -6.09 -25.59
C GLY A 59 -4.95 -5.08 -26.27
N SER A 60 -6.05 -4.71 -25.63
CA SER A 60 -7.06 -3.81 -26.19
C SER A 60 -6.66 -2.33 -26.09
N THR A 61 -7.33 -1.49 -26.89
CA THR A 61 -7.27 -0.02 -26.74
C THR A 61 -7.88 0.45 -25.43
N ASP A 62 -8.87 -0.27 -24.90
CA ASP A 62 -9.55 0.07 -23.64
C ASP A 62 -8.59 -0.08 -22.47
N PHE A 63 -7.79 -1.15 -22.46
CA PHE A 63 -6.74 -1.33 -21.46
C PHE A 63 -5.65 -0.26 -21.57
N ALA A 64 -5.30 0.20 -22.78
CA ALA A 64 -4.31 1.26 -22.93
C ALA A 64 -4.76 2.58 -22.28
N ALA A 65 -6.05 2.92 -22.38
CA ALA A 65 -6.62 4.07 -21.68
C ALA A 65 -6.63 3.85 -20.15
N LEU A 66 -7.00 2.65 -19.71
CA LEU A 66 -6.98 2.27 -18.30
C LEU A 66 -5.56 2.34 -17.70
N ASP A 67 -4.56 1.81 -18.39
CA ASP A 67 -3.16 1.83 -17.96
C ASP A 67 -2.63 3.26 -17.84
N ALA A 68 -2.96 4.14 -18.78
CA ALA A 68 -2.59 5.55 -18.71
C ALA A 68 -3.21 6.26 -17.50
N GLU A 69 -4.42 5.86 -17.08
CA GLU A 69 -5.06 6.34 -15.86
C GLU A 69 -4.42 5.77 -14.60
N LEU A 70 -4.17 4.45 -14.56
CA LEU A 70 -3.72 3.75 -13.35
C LEU A 70 -2.25 4.01 -13.00
N ARG A 71 -1.35 4.05 -14.00
CA ARG A 71 0.10 4.22 -13.77
C ARG A 71 0.46 5.35 -12.78
N PRO A 72 -0.04 6.60 -12.93
CA PRO A 72 0.29 7.66 -11.98
C PRO A 72 -0.31 7.44 -10.59
N LEU A 73 -1.46 6.78 -10.47
CA LEU A 73 -2.08 6.46 -9.19
C LEU A 73 -1.29 5.39 -8.44
N GLU A 74 -0.84 4.35 -9.15
CA GLU A 74 -0.03 3.29 -8.56
C GLU A 74 1.29 3.81 -8.01
N MET A 75 1.97 4.68 -8.77
CA MET A 75 3.20 5.33 -8.32
C MET A 75 2.98 6.14 -7.05
N GLN A 76 1.89 6.90 -6.97
CA GLN A 76 1.54 7.67 -5.78
C GLN A 76 1.22 6.76 -4.58
N ILE A 77 0.47 5.67 -4.80
CA ILE A 77 0.15 4.70 -3.75
C ILE A 77 1.44 4.09 -3.18
N GLN A 78 2.35 3.64 -4.04
CA GLN A 78 3.63 3.07 -3.61
C GLN A 78 4.48 4.09 -2.82
N TYR A 79 4.58 5.33 -3.32
CA TYR A 79 5.35 6.37 -2.66
C TYR A 79 4.80 6.69 -1.27
N LYS A 80 3.49 6.92 -1.16
CA LYS A 80 2.84 7.26 0.10
C LYS A 80 2.85 6.10 1.09
N ALA A 81 2.63 4.86 0.64
CA ALA A 81 2.76 3.67 1.49
C ALA A 81 4.18 3.54 2.08
N ARG A 82 5.22 3.82 1.29
CA ARG A 82 6.61 3.83 1.79
C ARG A 82 6.87 4.96 2.77
N ALA A 83 6.35 6.16 2.51
CA ALA A 83 6.46 7.29 3.44
C ALA A 83 5.75 6.99 4.77
N TRP A 84 4.58 6.36 4.72
CA TRP A 84 3.83 5.92 5.89
C TRP A 84 4.58 4.87 6.71
N LEU A 85 5.12 3.81 6.07
CA LEU A 85 5.94 2.79 6.75
C LEU A 85 7.15 3.41 7.47
N ASN A 86 7.80 4.39 6.83
CA ASN A 86 8.92 5.12 7.45
C ASN A 86 8.47 5.97 8.65
N ARG A 87 7.31 6.63 8.57
CA ARG A 87 6.74 7.41 9.68
C ARG A 87 6.35 6.52 10.86
N SER A 88 5.71 5.37 10.59
CA SER A 88 5.34 4.37 11.60
C SER A 88 6.57 3.86 12.36
N ARG A 89 7.65 3.50 11.64
CA ARG A 89 8.93 3.10 12.26
C ARG A 89 9.52 4.17 13.17
N ARG A 90 9.49 5.45 12.76
CA ARG A 90 9.98 6.57 13.59
C ARG A 90 9.12 6.78 14.84
N ARG A 91 7.79 6.67 14.73
CA ARG A 91 6.88 6.76 15.89
C ARG A 91 7.16 5.63 16.89
N ASN A 92 7.32 4.39 16.44
CA ASN A 92 7.66 3.26 17.31
C ASN A 92 9.03 3.43 17.99
N ALA A 93 10.04 3.93 17.27
CA ALA A 93 11.36 4.22 17.86
C ALA A 93 11.29 5.33 18.93
N ALA A 94 10.45 6.36 18.71
CA ALA A 94 10.23 7.42 19.70
C ALA A 94 9.47 6.90 20.94
N VAL A 95 8.47 6.03 20.78
CA VAL A 95 7.78 5.39 21.91
C VAL A 95 8.74 4.53 22.75
N HIS A 96 9.60 3.72 22.11
CA HIS A 96 10.64 2.97 22.82
C HIS A 96 11.65 3.86 23.56
N SER A 97 11.86 5.11 23.12
CA SER A 97 12.73 6.04 23.84
C SER A 97 12.12 6.55 25.15
N TYR A 98 10.79 6.53 25.30
CA TYR A 98 10.13 6.81 26.59
C TYR A 98 10.20 5.61 27.54
N ASP A 99 10.21 4.39 27.01
CA ASP A 99 10.31 3.15 27.81
C ASP A 99 11.74 2.86 28.32
N MET A 100 12.76 3.46 27.71
CA MET A 100 14.14 3.50 28.25
C MET A 100 14.38 4.68 29.21
N GLY A 101 13.31 5.23 29.79
CA GLY A 101 13.39 6.33 30.76
C GLY A 101 13.48 5.90 32.23
N ASP A 102 13.22 4.63 32.57
CA ASP A 102 13.10 4.19 33.98
C ASP A 102 14.07 3.08 34.39
N VAL A 103 15.30 3.12 33.86
CA VAL A 103 16.44 2.46 34.51
C VAL A 103 17.52 3.50 34.72
N SER A 104 17.36 4.29 35.79
CA SER A 104 18.51 4.86 36.48
C SER A 104 19.17 3.79 37.33
N PRO A 105 20.41 3.35 37.04
CA PRO A 105 21.29 2.91 38.10
C PRO A 105 22.06 4.15 38.56
N VAL A 106 21.79 4.55 39.79
CA VAL A 106 22.70 5.31 40.65
C VAL A 106 24.13 4.82 40.43
N GLY A 107 24.95 5.64 39.80
CA GLY A 107 26.38 5.40 39.58
C GLY A 107 27.11 6.72 39.75
N GLY A 108 27.36 7.09 41.00
CA GLY A 108 28.14 8.28 41.32
C GLY A 108 29.57 8.18 40.80
N ASN A 109 30.09 9.29 40.27
CA ASN A 109 31.41 9.77 40.66
C ASN A 109 31.60 11.24 40.26
N LEU A 110 31.78 12.05 41.30
CA LEU A 110 32.43 13.35 41.26
C LEU A 110 33.90 13.16 40.83
N ASN A 111 34.38 13.92 39.85
CA ASN A 111 35.77 14.42 39.78
C ASN A 111 35.85 15.49 38.68
N ARG A 112 35.91 16.79 39.03
CA ARG A 112 37.05 17.60 39.49
C ARG A 112 37.96 18.06 38.33
N ARG A 113 37.82 19.36 38.03
CA ARG A 113 38.81 20.35 37.55
C ARG A 113 40.07 19.81 36.84
N HIS A 114 40.27 20.27 35.61
CA HIS A 114 41.47 20.99 35.18
C HIS A 114 41.11 22.01 34.11
#